data_AF-A0A2G8JFT1-F1
#
_entry.id   AF-A0A2G8JFT1-F1
#
_cell.length_a   1.000
_cell.length_b   1.000
_cell.length_c   1.000
_cell.angle_alpha   90.00
_cell.angle_beta   90.00
_cell.angle_gamma   90.00
#
_symmetry.space_group_name_H-M   'P 1'
#
loop_
_entity.id
_entity.type
_entity.pdbx_description
1 polymer ?
#
loop_
_entity_poly.entity_id
_entity_poly.type
_entity_poly.pdbx_seq_one_letter_code
_entity_poly.pdbx_strand_id
1 'polypeptide(L)'
;MEVVKTKRVRQQNGNFKKNRQKRLSNDERNVEYNHRLQFYHTPPIENITLHEFEEMAVTRLKVLKQVENIGIKFVKGREEYRNVMEKELRKLMPIAIPKNHKVDDEYEERRRDHISHFILRLAYCRSEDLRRWFIAQELDLFRFRFLQENKTSITQFLRDNNLHYTPISMEEKTNLGDKFVKASYALTQATIEHIDFYKVPFTEALDLVKGRKVYIAKGYAYVPHNDLVSIVMSAFRAHLSHALALERCHPWKRITVSCPCSQHQQAVPLGEDYSNKNTKTGSIALEDIDNLAKTSYPLCMRQLHSALREDHHLKHGGRQQYGLFIKGLGLTMEQALKFWRMEFSKKMDGDKFEKQYAYNIRHNFGKEGKRVNYTPIAA
;
A
#
# COMPACT_ATOMS: atom_id res chain seq x y z
N MET A 1 -52.31 -69.99 13.28
CA MET A 1 -51.93 -69.83 14.71
C MET A 1 -50.44 -70.08 14.78
N GLU A 2 -49.53 -69.20 15.17
CA GLU A 2 -49.58 -67.96 15.95
C GLU A 2 -48.51 -66.97 15.45
N VAL A 3 -48.75 -65.71 15.82
CA VAL A 3 -48.03 -64.48 15.50
C VAL A 3 -46.76 -64.34 16.35
N VAL A 4 -45.62 -63.91 15.77
CA VAL A 4 -44.56 -63.25 16.54
C VAL A 4 -44.01 -62.02 15.81
N LYS A 5 -43.92 -60.94 16.57
CA LYS A 5 -43.79 -59.53 16.18
C LYS A 5 -42.35 -59.09 15.85
N THR A 6 -42.30 -58.18 14.88
CA THR A 6 -41.27 -57.16 14.56
C THR A 6 -40.26 -56.75 15.64
N LYS A 7 -38.97 -56.70 15.28
CA LYS A 7 -37.96 -55.79 15.87
C LYS A 7 -37.26 -54.99 14.77
N ARG A 8 -37.24 -53.67 14.96
CA ARG A 8 -36.70 -52.64 14.05
C ARG A 8 -35.18 -52.78 13.86
N VAL A 9 -34.72 -52.78 12.61
CA VAL A 9 -33.32 -52.55 12.24
C VAL A 9 -33.09 -51.04 12.12
N ARG A 10 -32.26 -50.48 13.00
CA ARG A 10 -31.72 -49.12 12.86
C ARG A 10 -30.57 -49.15 11.84
N GLN A 11 -30.72 -48.41 10.75
CA GLN A 11 -29.61 -48.02 9.87
C GLN A 11 -28.59 -47.19 10.66
N GLN A 12 -27.32 -47.59 10.65
CA GLN A 12 -26.19 -46.68 10.85
C GLN A 12 -25.25 -46.85 9.66
N ASN A 13 -25.56 -46.15 8.56
CA ASN A 13 -24.62 -45.94 7.48
C ASN A 13 -23.93 -44.59 7.66
N GLY A 14 -22.59 -44.64 7.72
CA GLY A 14 -21.72 -43.65 7.08
C GLY A 14 -21.49 -42.33 7.80
N ASN A 15 -20.42 -42.24 8.59
CA ASN A 15 -19.78 -40.94 8.85
C ASN A 15 -18.24 -40.96 8.97
N PHE A 16 -17.57 -42.04 8.54
CA PHE A 16 -16.10 -42.12 8.65
C PHE A 16 -15.31 -41.57 7.45
N LYS A 17 -15.95 -41.19 6.33
CA LYS A 17 -15.23 -40.72 5.13
C LYS A 17 -15.06 -39.19 5.00
N LYS A 18 -15.86 -38.36 5.66
CA LYS A 18 -15.78 -36.88 5.52
C LYS A 18 -14.61 -36.22 6.28
N ASN A 19 -14.15 -36.81 7.38
CA ASN A 19 -13.06 -36.22 8.17
C ASN A 19 -11.65 -36.47 7.62
N ARG A 20 -11.47 -37.47 6.74
CA ARG A 20 -10.15 -37.76 6.15
C ARG A 20 -9.83 -36.82 4.97
N GLN A 21 -10.84 -36.45 4.19
CA GLN A 21 -10.70 -35.47 3.09
C GLN A 21 -10.46 -34.03 3.57
N LYS A 22 -11.06 -33.61 4.70
CA LYS A 22 -10.78 -32.29 5.30
C LYS A 22 -9.39 -32.16 5.93
N ARG A 23 -8.78 -33.27 6.37
CA ARG A 23 -7.42 -33.25 6.92
C ARG A 23 -6.35 -33.20 5.82
N LEU A 24 -6.53 -33.96 4.73
CA LEU A 24 -5.60 -33.95 3.59
C LEU A 24 -5.55 -32.57 2.90
N SER A 25 -6.69 -31.87 2.79
CA SER A 25 -6.71 -30.53 2.19
C SER A 25 -6.13 -29.42 3.08
N ASN A 26 -6.07 -29.60 4.40
CA ASN A 26 -5.43 -28.64 5.31
C ASN A 26 -3.90 -28.79 5.30
N ASP A 27 -3.38 -30.01 5.07
CA ASP A 27 -1.93 -30.23 4.93
C ASP A 27 -1.42 -29.62 3.62
N GLU A 28 -2.05 -29.88 2.47
CA GLU A 28 -1.62 -29.32 1.16
C GLU A 28 -1.69 -27.79 1.10
N ARG A 29 -2.71 -27.18 1.75
CA ARG A 29 -2.82 -25.72 1.84
C ARG A 29 -1.67 -25.10 2.63
N ASN A 30 -1.29 -25.68 3.78
CA ASN A 30 -0.17 -25.16 4.55
C ASN A 30 1.19 -25.24 3.82
N VAL A 31 1.35 -26.16 2.85
CA VAL A 31 2.60 -26.27 2.05
C VAL A 31 2.81 -25.07 1.13
N GLU A 32 1.74 -24.46 0.61
CA GLU A 32 1.84 -23.35 -0.35
C GLU A 32 2.23 -22.02 0.33
N TYR A 33 1.82 -21.83 1.59
CA TYR A 33 2.10 -20.62 2.37
C TYR A 33 2.73 -20.91 3.73
N ASN A 34 3.96 -21.42 3.72
CA ASN A 34 4.71 -21.82 4.92
C ASN A 34 5.01 -20.66 5.87
N HIS A 35 5.26 -19.46 5.33
CA HIS A 35 5.80 -18.34 6.08
C HIS A 35 5.06 -17.02 5.83
N ARG A 36 5.06 -16.12 6.82
CA ARG A 36 4.43 -14.80 6.74
C ARG A 36 5.18 -13.90 5.75
N LEU A 37 6.51 -13.88 5.81
CA LEU A 37 7.36 -13.27 4.80
C LEU A 37 7.46 -14.16 3.55
N GLN A 38 7.36 -13.56 2.38
CA GLN A 38 7.49 -14.25 1.08
C GLN A 38 8.28 -13.39 0.09
N PHE A 39 9.02 -14.03 -0.81
CA PHE A 39 9.64 -13.36 -1.96
C PHE A 39 8.76 -13.31 -3.21
N TYR A 40 7.56 -13.91 -3.17
CA TYR A 40 6.60 -13.90 -4.26
C TYR A 40 7.19 -14.41 -5.59
N HIS A 41 7.79 -15.59 -5.54
CA HIS A 41 8.44 -16.24 -6.69
C HIS A 41 7.44 -16.86 -7.66
N THR A 42 6.48 -17.62 -7.13
CA THR A 42 5.53 -18.40 -7.90
C THR A 42 4.20 -17.65 -8.03
N PRO A 43 3.67 -17.43 -9.23
CA PRO A 43 2.38 -16.76 -9.40
C PRO A 43 1.24 -17.62 -8.83
N PRO A 44 0.21 -17.00 -8.22
CA PRO A 44 -0.96 -17.73 -7.74
C PRO A 44 -1.76 -18.30 -8.93
N ILE A 45 -2.15 -19.58 -8.85
CA ILE A 45 -2.90 -20.29 -9.90
C ILE A 45 -4.42 -20.30 -9.61
N GLU A 46 -4.81 -19.75 -8.46
CA GLU A 46 -6.18 -19.78 -7.98
C GLU A 46 -7.12 -18.83 -8.73
N ASN A 47 -8.37 -19.25 -8.92
CA ASN A 47 -9.43 -18.41 -9.48
C ASN A 47 -10.10 -17.61 -8.37
N ILE A 48 -10.18 -16.28 -8.55
CA ILE A 48 -10.84 -15.35 -7.62
C ILE A 48 -11.98 -14.61 -8.31
N THR A 49 -12.94 -14.14 -7.53
CA THR A 49 -14.02 -13.30 -8.07
C THR A 49 -13.51 -11.91 -8.44
N LEU A 50 -14.20 -11.22 -9.36
CA LEU A 50 -13.84 -9.85 -9.76
C LEU A 50 -13.93 -8.86 -8.57
N HIS A 51 -14.88 -9.09 -7.67
CA HIS A 51 -15.04 -8.26 -6.48
C HIS A 51 -13.85 -8.41 -5.53
N GLU A 52 -13.45 -9.64 -5.22
CA GLU A 52 -12.27 -9.91 -4.39
C GLU A 52 -11.00 -9.36 -5.05
N PHE A 53 -10.87 -9.49 -6.38
CA PHE A 53 -9.75 -8.92 -7.13
C PHE A 53 -9.62 -7.41 -6.91
N GLU A 54 -10.72 -6.67 -7.04
CA GLU A 54 -10.73 -5.21 -6.84
C GLU A 54 -10.48 -4.83 -5.38
N GLU A 55 -11.13 -5.52 -4.42
CA GLU A 55 -10.95 -5.28 -3.00
C GLU A 55 -9.49 -5.49 -2.57
N MET A 56 -8.86 -6.57 -3.03
CA MET A 56 -7.45 -6.88 -2.77
C MET A 56 -6.51 -5.83 -3.35
N ALA A 57 -6.76 -5.39 -4.59
CA ALA A 57 -5.97 -4.36 -5.24
C ALA A 57 -6.04 -3.03 -4.47
N VAL A 58 -7.26 -2.59 -4.14
CA VAL A 58 -7.49 -1.33 -3.42
C VAL A 58 -6.90 -1.39 -2.01
N THR A 59 -7.08 -2.50 -1.30
CA THR A 59 -6.56 -2.67 0.06
C THR A 59 -5.03 -2.62 0.06
N ARG A 60 -4.36 -3.36 -0.83
CA ARG A 60 -2.89 -3.31 -0.92
C ARG A 60 -2.37 -1.94 -1.37
N LEU A 61 -3.06 -1.28 -2.29
CA LEU A 61 -2.68 0.06 -2.72
C LEU A 61 -2.75 1.07 -1.57
N LYS A 62 -3.79 0.97 -0.73
CA LYS A 62 -3.90 1.77 0.50
C LYS A 62 -2.73 1.51 1.44
N VAL A 63 -2.30 0.25 1.60
CA VAL A 63 -1.12 -0.11 2.41
C VAL A 63 0.13 0.57 1.86
N LEU A 64 0.43 0.42 0.57
CA LEU A 64 1.66 0.96 -0.04
C LEU A 64 1.69 2.49 -0.02
N LYS A 65 0.55 3.17 -0.27
CA LYS A 65 0.46 4.63 -0.12
C LYS A 65 0.68 5.07 1.32
N GLN A 66 0.26 4.27 2.30
CA GLN A 66 0.46 4.63 3.69
C GLN A 66 1.89 4.40 4.15
N VAL A 67 2.57 3.37 3.62
CA VAL A 67 4.02 3.20 3.77
C VAL A 67 4.77 4.41 3.21
N GLU A 68 4.38 4.90 2.04
CA GLU A 68 4.95 6.11 1.45
C GLU A 68 4.74 7.35 2.33
N ASN A 69 3.49 7.61 2.75
CA ASN A 69 3.14 8.76 3.58
C ASN A 69 3.92 8.77 4.90
N ILE A 70 4.09 7.61 5.54
CA ILE A 70 4.85 7.47 6.78
C ILE A 70 6.34 7.65 6.51
N GLY A 71 6.86 7.11 5.40
CA GLY A 71 8.26 7.27 4.99
C GLY A 71 8.65 8.71 4.66
N ILE A 72 7.71 9.53 4.18
CA ILE A 72 7.91 10.97 3.94
C ILE A 72 7.89 11.76 5.26
N LYS A 73 6.99 11.40 6.18
CA LYS A 73 6.78 12.14 7.44
C LYS A 73 7.80 11.81 8.53
N PHE A 74 8.27 10.56 8.59
CA PHE A 74 9.08 10.05 9.68
C PHE A 74 10.38 9.42 9.18
N VAL A 75 11.43 9.51 9.99
CA VAL A 75 12.72 8.88 9.69
C VAL A 75 12.64 7.38 9.99
N LYS A 76 13.00 6.56 8.99
CA LYS A 76 13.05 5.10 9.11
C LYS A 76 13.95 4.66 10.27
N GLY A 77 13.46 3.71 11.08
CA GLY A 77 14.20 3.14 12.21
C GLY A 77 13.93 3.82 13.56
N ARG A 78 13.26 4.98 13.58
CA ARG A 78 12.77 5.58 14.83
C ARG A 78 11.56 4.83 15.38
N GLU A 79 11.36 4.93 16.70
CA GLU A 79 10.23 4.30 17.38
C GLU A 79 8.89 4.89 16.94
N GLU A 80 8.82 6.20 16.70
CA GLU A 80 7.63 6.88 16.14
C GLU A 80 7.20 6.28 14.80
N TYR A 81 8.15 6.07 13.88
CA TYR A 81 7.91 5.41 12.59
C TYR A 81 7.32 4.01 12.80
N ARG A 82 7.92 3.23 13.71
CA ARG A 82 7.44 1.88 14.02
C ARG A 82 6.01 1.88 14.57
N ASN A 83 5.72 2.74 15.53
CA ASN A 83 4.42 2.77 16.21
C ASN A 83 3.29 3.20 15.26
N VAL A 84 3.53 4.22 14.43
CA VAL A 84 2.56 4.67 13.44
C VAL A 84 2.36 3.62 12.35
N MET A 85 3.45 3.03 11.85
CA MET A 85 3.39 1.97 10.83
C MET A 85 2.64 0.74 11.35
N GLU A 86 2.93 0.30 12.57
CA GLU A 86 2.24 -0.82 13.19
C GLU A 86 0.74 -0.53 13.37
N LYS A 87 0.37 0.66 13.84
CA LYS A 87 -1.05 1.03 14.02
C LYS A 87 -1.83 0.98 12.71
N GLU A 88 -1.25 1.45 11.61
CA GLU A 88 -1.92 1.48 10.31
C GLU A 88 -1.93 0.10 9.63
N LEU A 89 -0.83 -0.65 9.70
CA LEU A 89 -0.78 -2.01 9.20
C LEU A 89 -1.72 -2.94 9.97
N ARG A 90 -1.94 -2.72 11.27
CA ARG A 90 -2.88 -3.50 12.07
C ARG A 90 -4.32 -3.44 11.52
N LYS A 91 -4.68 -2.35 10.88
CA LYS A 91 -6.02 -2.14 10.28
C LYS A 91 -6.10 -2.70 8.86
N LEU A 92 -5.07 -2.47 8.06
CA LEU A 92 -5.09 -2.73 6.61
C LEU A 92 -4.48 -4.08 6.22
N MET A 93 -3.51 -4.59 7.00
CA MET A 93 -2.77 -5.81 6.74
C MET A 93 -2.35 -6.47 8.07
N PRO A 94 -3.26 -7.16 8.77
CA PRO A 94 -2.99 -7.73 10.09
C PRO A 94 -1.80 -8.71 10.11
N ILE A 95 -1.60 -9.47 9.02
CA ILE A 95 -0.45 -10.37 8.82
C ILE A 95 0.91 -9.69 8.92
N ALA A 96 1.01 -8.37 8.75
CA ALA A 96 2.28 -7.68 8.92
C ALA A 96 2.77 -7.72 10.38
N ILE A 97 1.87 -7.93 11.35
CA ILE A 97 2.19 -7.85 12.78
C ILE A 97 2.13 -9.24 13.41
N PRO A 98 3.20 -9.70 14.10
CA PRO A 98 3.19 -10.99 14.77
C PRO A 98 2.11 -11.01 15.86
N LYS A 99 1.16 -11.94 15.74
CA LYS A 99 0.10 -12.21 16.71
C LYS A 99 -0.13 -13.72 16.80
N ASN A 100 -0.61 -14.17 17.97
CA ASN A 100 -1.11 -15.54 18.14
C ASN A 100 -2.54 -15.63 17.59
N HIS A 101 -2.71 -15.77 16.28
CA HIS A 101 -4.02 -16.01 15.67
C HIS A 101 -4.31 -17.51 15.51
N LYS A 102 -5.57 -17.86 15.18
CA LYS A 102 -5.92 -19.23 14.81
C LYS A 102 -5.29 -19.55 13.45
N VAL A 103 -4.81 -20.79 13.28
CA VAL A 103 -4.06 -21.24 12.09
C VAL A 103 -4.82 -20.98 10.77
N ASP A 104 -6.15 -21.16 10.75
CA ASP A 104 -6.96 -20.92 9.54
C ASP A 104 -7.04 -19.43 9.14
N ASP A 105 -7.05 -18.52 10.12
CA ASP A 105 -7.08 -17.07 9.84
C ASP A 105 -5.73 -16.60 9.26
N GLU A 106 -4.61 -17.19 9.71
CA GLU A 106 -3.29 -16.86 9.19
C GLU A 106 -3.09 -17.31 7.73
N TYR A 107 -3.68 -18.45 7.35
CA TYR A 107 -3.59 -18.94 5.98
C TYR A 107 -4.25 -17.99 4.98
N GLU A 108 -5.49 -17.58 5.27
CA GLU A 108 -6.22 -16.64 4.39
C GLU A 108 -5.51 -15.30 4.29
N GLU A 109 -4.93 -14.79 5.38
CA GLU A 109 -4.16 -13.55 5.32
C GLU A 109 -2.88 -13.68 4.47
N ARG A 110 -2.18 -14.83 4.53
CA ARG A 110 -1.01 -15.12 3.68
C ARG A 110 -1.41 -15.18 2.21
N ARG A 111 -2.50 -15.88 1.92
CA ARG A 111 -3.09 -15.96 0.58
C ARG A 111 -3.45 -14.58 0.04
N ARG A 112 -4.10 -13.74 0.86
CA ARG A 112 -4.46 -12.36 0.45
C ARG A 112 -3.24 -11.50 0.16
N ASP A 113 -2.19 -11.59 0.97
CA ASP A 113 -0.93 -10.87 0.75
C ASP A 113 -0.27 -11.30 -0.57
N HIS A 114 -0.18 -12.61 -0.81
CA HIS A 114 0.38 -13.16 -2.04
C HIS A 114 -0.37 -12.69 -3.29
N ILE A 115 -1.68 -12.89 -3.34
CA ILE A 115 -2.49 -12.56 -4.51
C ILE A 115 -2.49 -11.04 -4.77
N SER A 116 -2.69 -10.24 -3.72
CA SER A 116 -2.73 -8.78 -3.86
C SER A 116 -1.42 -8.21 -4.39
N HIS A 117 -0.27 -8.80 -4.03
CA HIS A 117 1.03 -8.41 -4.58
C HIS A 117 1.06 -8.60 -6.11
N PHE A 118 0.72 -9.80 -6.59
CA PHE A 118 0.69 -10.11 -8.02
C PHE A 118 -0.34 -9.28 -8.80
N ILE A 119 -1.50 -8.99 -8.20
CA ILE A 119 -2.50 -8.08 -8.82
C ILE A 119 -1.89 -6.69 -9.06
N LEU A 120 -1.20 -6.12 -8.08
CA LEU A 120 -0.58 -4.82 -8.24
C LEU A 120 0.61 -4.84 -9.21
N ARG A 121 1.34 -5.96 -9.35
CA ARG A 121 2.39 -6.03 -10.37
C ARG A 121 1.86 -5.78 -11.78
N LEU A 122 0.69 -6.32 -12.12
CA LEU A 122 0.02 -6.08 -13.41
C LEU A 122 -0.33 -4.60 -13.64
N ALA A 123 -0.64 -3.88 -12.57
CA ALA A 123 -0.95 -2.47 -12.62
C ALA A 123 0.34 -1.61 -12.76
N TYR A 124 1.38 -1.94 -12.01
CA TYR A 124 2.59 -1.13 -11.86
C TYR A 124 3.76 -1.53 -12.79
N CYS A 125 3.65 -2.59 -13.59
CA CYS A 125 4.69 -2.99 -14.57
C CYS A 125 4.74 -2.11 -15.84
N ARG A 126 3.79 -1.19 -16.03
CA ARG A 126 3.57 -0.43 -17.27
C ARG A 126 4.66 0.60 -17.58
N SER A 127 4.92 1.52 -16.65
CA SER A 127 5.91 2.59 -16.81
C SER A 127 7.11 2.37 -15.89
N GLU A 128 8.24 3.03 -16.18
CA GLU A 128 9.41 2.98 -15.29
C GLU A 128 9.15 3.66 -13.95
N ASP A 129 8.45 4.77 -13.94
CA ASP A 129 8.16 5.51 -12.71
C ASP A 129 7.26 4.70 -11.77
N LEU A 130 6.23 4.04 -12.31
CA LEU A 130 5.36 3.16 -11.54
C LEU A 130 6.13 1.96 -10.98
N ARG A 131 7.02 1.35 -11.77
CA ARG A 131 7.88 0.25 -11.29
C ARG A 131 8.80 0.69 -10.17
N ARG A 132 9.47 1.84 -10.32
CA ARG A 132 10.38 2.39 -9.30
C ARG A 132 9.63 2.68 -8.00
N TRP A 133 8.45 3.29 -8.10
CA TRP A 133 7.59 3.57 -6.95
C TRP A 133 7.16 2.28 -6.25
N PHE A 134 6.60 1.32 -7.01
CA PHE A 134 6.12 0.05 -6.46
C PHE A 134 7.22 -0.75 -5.77
N ILE A 135 8.39 -0.89 -6.43
CA ILE A 135 9.56 -1.56 -5.83
C ILE A 135 9.99 -0.86 -4.54
N ALA A 136 10.01 0.48 -4.51
CA ALA A 136 10.42 1.22 -3.32
C ALA A 136 9.48 0.98 -2.13
N GLN A 137 8.16 1.10 -2.33
CA GLN A 137 7.20 0.92 -1.24
C GLN A 137 7.12 -0.54 -0.77
N GLU A 138 7.20 -1.49 -1.70
CA GLU A 138 7.19 -2.92 -1.37
C GLU A 138 8.45 -3.35 -0.63
N LEU A 139 9.62 -2.79 -0.99
CA LEU A 139 10.86 -2.98 -0.23
C LEU A 139 10.76 -2.44 1.19
N ASP A 140 10.17 -1.25 1.37
CA ASP A 140 10.02 -0.65 2.69
C ASP A 140 9.05 -1.45 3.57
N LEU A 141 7.95 -1.95 2.99
CA LEU A 141 7.03 -2.86 3.66
C LEU A 141 7.72 -4.17 4.06
N PHE A 142 8.45 -4.79 3.12
CA PHE A 142 9.17 -6.04 3.38
C PHE A 142 10.25 -5.86 4.45
N ARG A 143 10.99 -4.73 4.41
CA ARG A 143 11.98 -4.37 5.43
C ARG A 143 11.35 -4.24 6.81
N PHE A 144 10.21 -3.55 6.91
CA PHE A 144 9.50 -3.41 8.18
C PHE A 144 9.09 -4.77 8.75
N ARG A 145 8.49 -5.62 7.92
CA ARG A 145 8.07 -6.98 8.33
C ARG A 145 9.26 -7.83 8.75
N PHE A 146 10.37 -7.77 8.00
CA PHE A 146 11.59 -8.52 8.32
C PHE A 146 12.18 -8.13 9.68
N LEU A 147 12.17 -6.83 10.03
CA LEU A 147 12.68 -6.34 11.31
C LEU A 147 11.81 -6.73 12.52
N GLN A 148 10.56 -7.14 12.30
CA GLN A 148 9.65 -7.62 13.34
C GLN A 148 9.71 -9.14 13.55
N GLU A 149 10.39 -9.88 12.67
CA GLU A 149 10.45 -11.34 12.77
C GLU A 149 11.48 -11.83 13.79
N ASN A 150 11.20 -13.00 14.36
CA ASN A 150 12.08 -13.66 15.31
C ASN A 150 13.25 -14.36 14.61
N LYS A 151 14.37 -14.57 15.31
CA LYS A 151 15.56 -15.26 14.77
C LYS A 151 15.26 -16.66 14.20
N THR A 152 14.37 -17.41 14.85
CA THR A 152 13.93 -18.75 14.41
C THR A 152 13.13 -18.67 13.11
N SER A 153 12.18 -17.73 13.05
CA SER A 153 11.36 -17.41 11.87
C SER A 153 12.23 -17.01 10.68
N ILE A 154 13.21 -16.12 10.90
CA ILE A 154 14.19 -15.72 9.88
C ILE A 154 14.98 -16.92 9.38
N THR A 155 15.42 -17.82 10.26
CA THR A 155 16.17 -19.01 9.85
C THR A 155 15.33 -19.96 9.00
N GLN A 156 14.04 -20.10 9.31
CA GLN A 156 13.10 -20.86 8.50
C GLN A 156 12.89 -20.21 7.13
N PHE A 157 12.62 -18.90 7.11
CA PHE A 157 12.47 -18.12 5.88
C PHE A 157 13.69 -18.24 4.95
N LEU A 158 14.90 -18.18 5.50
CA LEU A 158 16.13 -18.31 4.72
C LEU A 158 16.25 -19.70 4.08
N ARG A 159 15.85 -20.76 4.80
CA ARG A 159 15.81 -22.12 4.26
C ARG A 159 14.76 -22.27 3.15
N ASP A 160 13.58 -21.73 3.36
CA ASP A 160 12.45 -21.83 2.42
C ASP A 160 12.72 -21.12 1.09
N ASN A 161 13.56 -20.06 1.10
CA ASN A 161 13.95 -19.32 -0.10
C ASN A 161 15.30 -19.78 -0.68
N ASN A 162 15.79 -20.95 -0.28
CA ASN A 162 17.06 -21.54 -0.73
C ASN A 162 18.28 -20.61 -0.51
N LEU A 163 18.22 -19.73 0.49
CA LEU A 163 19.34 -18.88 0.88
C LEU A 163 20.22 -19.64 1.88
N HIS A 164 21.41 -20.04 1.46
CA HIS A 164 22.37 -20.79 2.28
C HIS A 164 23.07 -19.91 3.32
N TYR A 165 22.31 -19.21 4.15
CA TYR A 165 22.81 -18.30 5.18
C TYR A 165 22.84 -19.05 6.50
N THR A 166 24.00 -19.61 6.84
CA THR A 166 24.15 -20.43 8.04
C THR A 166 24.63 -19.58 9.22
N PRO A 167 23.97 -19.63 10.39
CA PRO A 167 24.49 -18.98 11.58
C PRO A 167 25.82 -19.63 11.99
N ILE A 168 26.75 -18.81 12.49
CA ILE A 168 28.06 -19.25 12.97
C ILE A 168 27.93 -19.81 14.40
N SER A 169 28.71 -20.83 14.74
CA SER A 169 28.80 -21.32 16.12
C SER A 169 29.53 -20.33 17.03
N MET A 170 29.28 -20.40 18.33
CA MET A 170 29.95 -19.51 19.29
C MET A 170 31.47 -19.73 19.32
N GLU A 171 31.92 -20.96 19.09
CA GLU A 171 33.35 -21.31 19.00
C GLU A 171 34.02 -20.64 17.80
N GLU A 172 33.42 -20.73 16.62
CA GLU A 172 33.92 -20.07 15.40
C GLU A 172 33.91 -18.54 15.56
N LYS A 173 32.88 -18.00 16.25
CA LYS A 173 32.77 -16.58 16.53
C LYS A 173 33.90 -16.07 17.43
N THR A 174 34.26 -16.78 18.49
CA THR A 174 35.36 -16.40 19.38
C THR A 174 36.70 -16.47 18.64
N ASN A 175 36.93 -17.52 17.85
CA ASN A 175 38.16 -17.69 17.08
C ASN A 175 38.37 -16.63 15.99
N LEU A 176 37.29 -16.10 15.42
CA LEU A 176 37.31 -15.10 14.35
C LEU A 176 37.07 -13.67 14.86
N GLY A 177 36.80 -13.47 16.15
CA GLY A 177 36.45 -12.18 16.75
C GLY A 177 37.43 -11.07 16.40
N ASP A 178 38.72 -11.32 16.58
CA ASP A 178 39.79 -10.35 16.26
C ASP A 178 39.79 -9.94 14.79
N LYS A 179 39.40 -10.86 13.90
CA LYS A 179 39.33 -10.62 12.46
C LYS A 179 38.09 -9.82 12.09
N PHE A 180 36.98 -10.01 12.81
CA PHE A 180 35.77 -9.20 12.63
C PHE A 180 35.98 -7.74 13.03
N VAL A 181 36.68 -7.48 14.14
CA VAL A 181 37.05 -6.12 14.56
C VAL A 181 37.93 -5.45 13.49
N LYS A 182 38.92 -6.17 12.95
CA LYS A 182 39.80 -5.64 11.90
C LYS A 182 39.08 -5.41 10.57
N ALA A 183 38.03 -6.18 10.28
CA ALA A 183 37.30 -6.12 9.01
C ALA A 183 36.17 -5.07 8.99
N SER A 184 35.72 -4.56 10.13
CA SER A 184 34.66 -3.55 10.19
C SER A 184 35.02 -2.40 11.11
N TYR A 185 35.07 -1.20 10.56
CA TYR A 185 35.42 0.02 11.29
C TYR A 185 34.38 0.40 12.37
N ALA A 186 33.19 -0.19 12.32
CA ALA A 186 32.07 0.11 13.21
C ALA A 186 31.87 -0.91 14.35
N LEU A 187 32.61 -2.03 14.35
CA LEU A 187 32.44 -3.11 15.33
C LEU A 187 33.53 -3.04 16.40
N THR A 188 33.13 -2.91 17.66
CA THR A 188 33.99 -3.09 18.83
C THR A 188 33.85 -4.49 19.42
N GLN A 189 34.85 -4.96 20.15
CA GLN A 189 34.88 -6.32 20.71
C GLN A 189 33.66 -6.64 21.60
N ALA A 190 33.18 -5.66 22.38
CA ALA A 190 31.97 -5.77 23.19
C ALA A 190 30.68 -5.88 22.34
N THR A 191 30.61 -5.24 21.17
CA THR A 191 29.44 -5.35 20.29
C THR A 191 29.37 -6.70 19.58
N ILE A 192 30.52 -7.34 19.34
CA ILE A 192 30.58 -8.65 18.67
C ILE A 192 29.89 -9.70 19.52
N GLU A 193 30.03 -9.69 20.85
CA GLU A 193 29.43 -10.71 21.73
C GLU A 193 27.90 -10.77 21.59
N HIS A 194 27.23 -9.62 21.48
CA HIS A 194 25.77 -9.53 21.40
C HIS A 194 25.19 -9.68 19.99
N ILE A 195 26.02 -9.59 18.94
CA ILE A 195 25.57 -9.65 17.54
C ILE A 195 25.74 -11.07 16.98
N ASP A 196 24.69 -11.60 16.37
CA ASP A 196 24.78 -12.86 15.64
C ASP A 196 25.40 -12.63 14.25
N PHE A 197 26.26 -13.55 13.84
CA PHE A 197 26.89 -13.53 12.53
C PHE A 197 26.40 -14.69 11.68
N TYR A 198 26.26 -14.41 10.39
CA TYR A 198 25.84 -15.36 9.37
C TYR A 198 26.95 -15.53 8.36
N LYS A 199 27.18 -16.78 7.98
CA LYS A 199 28.07 -17.16 6.89
C LYS A 199 27.26 -17.17 5.60
N VAL A 200 27.67 -16.34 4.65
CA VAL A 200 26.98 -16.07 3.39
C VAL A 200 28.00 -16.24 2.24
N PRO A 201 27.64 -16.82 1.08
CA PRO A 201 28.52 -16.80 -0.09
C PRO A 201 28.91 -15.37 -0.47
N PHE A 202 30.19 -15.10 -0.69
CA PHE A 202 30.65 -13.70 -0.89
C PHE A 202 30.01 -13.02 -2.12
N THR A 203 29.56 -13.81 -3.11
CA THR A 203 28.87 -13.37 -4.32
C THR A 203 27.51 -12.73 -4.06
N GLU A 204 26.86 -13.06 -2.95
CA GLU A 204 25.57 -12.47 -2.54
C GLU A 204 25.77 -11.18 -1.72
N ALA A 205 26.96 -11.00 -1.12
CA ALA A 205 27.27 -9.89 -0.22
C ALA A 205 28.19 -8.83 -0.85
N LEU A 206 28.14 -8.68 -2.19
CA LEU A 206 29.09 -7.84 -2.94
C LEU A 206 29.13 -6.38 -2.47
N ASP A 207 28.00 -5.80 -2.07
CA ASP A 207 27.93 -4.42 -1.59
C ASP A 207 28.76 -4.21 -0.31
N LEU A 208 28.75 -5.18 0.60
CA LEU A 208 29.51 -5.15 1.85
C LEU A 208 31.00 -5.47 1.61
N VAL A 209 31.26 -6.38 0.67
CA VAL A 209 32.63 -6.78 0.26
C VAL A 209 33.35 -5.62 -0.41
N LYS A 210 32.70 -4.93 -1.36
CA LYS A 210 33.25 -3.75 -2.06
C LYS A 210 33.63 -2.65 -1.07
N GLY A 211 32.80 -2.47 -0.03
CA GLY A 211 33.06 -1.51 1.03
C GLY A 211 34.10 -1.94 2.06
N ARG A 212 34.66 -3.16 1.96
CA ARG A 212 35.53 -3.78 2.97
C ARG A 212 34.92 -3.69 4.39
N LYS A 213 33.62 -3.97 4.50
CA LYS A 213 32.86 -3.90 5.77
C LYS A 213 32.69 -5.26 6.45
N VAL A 214 33.01 -6.34 5.75
CA VAL A 214 32.80 -7.73 6.20
C VAL A 214 34.06 -8.55 6.03
N TYR A 215 34.25 -9.52 6.92
CA TYR A 215 35.35 -10.47 6.83
C TYR A 215 35.04 -11.57 5.80
N ILE A 216 36.03 -11.97 5.02
CA ILE A 216 35.90 -13.02 3.99
C ILE A 216 36.93 -14.11 4.26
N ALA A 217 36.50 -15.37 4.25
CA ALA A 217 37.40 -16.51 4.26
C ALA A 217 36.80 -17.69 3.48
N LYS A 218 37.65 -18.42 2.75
CA LYS A 218 37.29 -19.66 2.03
C LYS A 218 36.04 -19.52 1.14
N GLY A 219 35.86 -18.37 0.48
CA GLY A 219 34.70 -18.12 -0.40
C GLY A 219 33.41 -17.69 0.32
N TYR A 220 33.46 -17.45 1.63
CA TYR A 220 32.31 -16.98 2.41
C TYR A 220 32.61 -15.63 3.05
N ALA A 221 31.59 -14.76 3.05
CA ALA A 221 31.54 -13.53 3.80
C ALA A 221 30.80 -13.76 5.14
N TYR A 222 31.31 -13.15 6.20
CA TYR A 222 30.74 -13.22 7.54
C TYR A 222 30.05 -11.90 7.85
N VAL A 223 28.72 -11.95 7.94
CA VAL A 223 27.85 -10.77 7.94
C VAL A 223 27.08 -10.68 9.26
N PRO A 224 27.08 -9.52 9.94
CA PRO A 224 26.27 -9.35 11.15
C PRO A 224 24.77 -9.31 10.80
N HIS A 225 23.92 -9.69 11.76
CA HIS A 225 22.46 -9.73 11.58
C HIS A 225 21.88 -8.40 11.03
N ASN A 226 22.38 -7.25 11.47
CA ASN A 226 21.92 -5.94 11.01
C ASN A 226 22.16 -5.72 9.51
N ASP A 227 23.29 -6.20 8.99
CA ASP A 227 23.65 -6.07 7.59
C ASP A 227 23.04 -7.19 6.74
N LEU A 228 22.65 -8.32 7.34
CA LEU A 228 21.91 -9.39 6.67
C LEU A 228 20.62 -8.86 6.04
N VAL A 229 19.92 -7.96 6.75
CA VAL A 229 18.72 -7.28 6.24
C VAL A 229 19.01 -6.63 4.89
N SER A 230 20.15 -5.94 4.75
CA SER A 230 20.51 -5.24 3.51
C SER A 230 20.72 -6.19 2.33
N ILE A 231 21.34 -7.36 2.56
CA ILE A 231 21.55 -8.40 1.55
C ILE A 231 20.22 -8.96 1.08
N VAL A 232 19.36 -9.35 2.03
CA VAL A 232 18.03 -9.90 1.73
C VAL A 232 17.17 -8.87 0.98
N MET A 233 17.21 -7.59 1.38
CA MET A 233 16.51 -6.52 0.66
C MET A 233 17.04 -6.35 -0.77
N SER A 234 18.35 -6.44 -0.97
CA SER A 234 18.96 -6.32 -2.30
C SER A 234 18.54 -7.47 -3.22
N ALA A 235 18.58 -8.70 -2.71
CA ALA A 235 18.09 -9.89 -3.42
C ALA A 235 16.60 -9.77 -3.78
N PHE A 236 15.76 -9.35 -2.84
CA PHE A 236 14.33 -9.13 -3.08
C PHE A 236 14.08 -8.04 -4.14
N ARG A 237 14.83 -6.92 -4.07
CA ARG A 237 14.76 -5.85 -5.07
C ARG A 237 15.11 -6.35 -6.47
N ALA A 238 16.20 -7.11 -6.59
CA ALA A 238 16.65 -7.66 -7.86
C ALA A 238 15.61 -8.63 -8.45
N HIS A 239 15.08 -9.53 -7.62
CA HIS A 239 14.02 -10.46 -8.01
C HIS A 239 12.76 -9.73 -8.48
N LEU A 240 12.25 -8.77 -7.70
CA LEU A 240 11.03 -8.03 -8.02
C LEU A 240 11.20 -7.19 -9.30
N SER A 241 12.36 -6.55 -9.47
CA SER A 241 12.69 -5.79 -10.67
C SER A 241 12.70 -6.68 -11.92
N HIS A 242 13.30 -7.88 -11.81
CA HIS A 242 13.32 -8.86 -12.90
C HIS A 242 11.90 -9.37 -13.24
N ALA A 243 11.11 -9.72 -12.22
CA ALA A 243 9.74 -10.19 -12.40
C ALA A 243 8.86 -9.15 -13.10
N LEU A 244 8.90 -7.88 -12.68
CA LEU A 244 8.14 -6.80 -13.33
C LEU A 244 8.58 -6.54 -14.78
N ALA A 245 9.85 -6.78 -15.10
CA ALA A 245 10.37 -6.66 -16.46
C ALA A 245 9.84 -7.78 -17.37
N LEU A 246 9.79 -9.02 -16.86
CA LEU A 246 9.22 -10.17 -17.56
C LEU A 246 7.72 -10.00 -17.80
N GLU A 247 6.97 -9.59 -16.78
CA GLU A 247 5.51 -9.36 -16.86
C GLU A 247 5.13 -8.32 -17.91
N ARG A 248 5.99 -7.32 -18.14
CA ARG A 248 5.80 -6.32 -19.22
C ARG A 248 5.95 -6.92 -20.63
N CYS A 249 6.72 -8.00 -20.77
CA CYS A 249 6.98 -8.67 -22.04
C CYS A 249 5.85 -9.63 -22.43
N HIS A 250 4.97 -10.00 -21.50
CA HIS A 250 3.91 -10.97 -21.77
C HIS A 250 2.79 -10.41 -22.69
N PRO A 251 2.23 -11.22 -23.62
CA PRO A 251 1.27 -10.77 -24.63
C PRO A 251 -0.13 -10.36 -24.13
N TRP A 252 -0.45 -10.55 -22.85
CA TRP A 252 -1.79 -10.31 -22.26
C TRP A 252 -2.17 -8.82 -22.10
N LYS A 253 -1.41 -7.91 -22.74
CA LYS A 253 -1.66 -6.46 -22.78
C LYS A 253 -3.07 -6.05 -23.22
N ARG A 254 -3.85 -6.95 -23.82
CA ARG A 254 -5.22 -6.67 -24.30
C ARG A 254 -6.31 -6.77 -23.21
N ILE A 255 -6.08 -7.45 -22.09
CA ILE A 255 -7.10 -7.61 -21.02
C ILE A 255 -7.01 -6.51 -19.96
N THR A 256 -5.82 -5.95 -19.74
CA THR A 256 -5.58 -4.95 -18.68
C THR A 256 -6.12 -3.54 -19.00
N VAL A 257 -6.60 -3.29 -20.22
CA VAL A 257 -7.30 -2.05 -20.58
C VAL A 257 -8.71 -2.01 -19.99
N SER A 258 -9.28 -3.17 -19.65
CA SER A 258 -10.63 -3.29 -19.06
C SER A 258 -10.61 -3.47 -17.53
N CYS A 259 -9.44 -3.46 -16.89
CA CYS A 259 -9.36 -3.56 -15.44
C CYS A 259 -9.66 -2.19 -14.81
N PRO A 260 -10.69 -2.03 -13.95
CA PRO A 260 -11.01 -0.76 -13.30
C PRO A 260 -9.80 -0.17 -12.55
N CYS A 261 -8.94 -1.01 -11.99
CA CYS A 261 -7.71 -0.61 -11.30
C CYS A 261 -6.78 0.24 -12.18
N SER A 262 -6.83 0.07 -13.52
CA SER A 262 -5.99 0.80 -14.46
C SER A 262 -6.41 2.25 -14.72
N GLN A 263 -7.70 2.57 -14.61
CA GLN A 263 -8.19 3.96 -14.69
C GLN A 263 -8.08 4.69 -13.35
N HIS A 264 -8.10 3.95 -12.25
CA HIS A 264 -7.92 4.50 -10.90
C HIS A 264 -6.46 4.93 -10.61
N GLN A 265 -5.47 4.62 -11.47
CA GLN A 265 -4.04 4.87 -11.20
C GLN A 265 -3.66 6.35 -10.98
N GLN A 266 -4.40 7.29 -11.57
CA GLN A 266 -4.19 8.74 -11.35
C GLN A 266 -5.31 9.39 -10.55
N ALA A 267 -6.41 8.68 -10.32
CA ALA A 267 -7.63 9.20 -9.73
C ALA A 267 -8.17 8.30 -8.61
N VAL A 268 -7.31 7.59 -7.86
CA VAL A 268 -7.71 7.14 -6.52
C VAL A 268 -7.76 8.41 -5.68
N PRO A 269 -8.95 8.90 -5.31
CA PRO A 269 -9.05 10.04 -4.42
C PRO A 269 -8.31 9.68 -3.13
N LEU A 270 -7.53 10.62 -2.64
CA LEU A 270 -6.77 10.48 -1.40
C LEU A 270 -7.76 10.24 -0.24
N GLY A 271 -7.95 8.98 0.13
CA GLY A 271 -8.82 8.60 1.24
C GLY A 271 -10.30 8.48 0.87
N GLU A 272 -11.14 8.23 1.87
CA GLU A 272 -12.59 8.43 1.70
C GLU A 272 -12.81 9.87 1.25
N ASP A 273 -13.45 10.11 0.10
CA ASP A 273 -13.90 11.45 -0.28
C ASP A 273 -14.92 11.95 0.75
N TYR A 274 -14.43 12.58 1.82
CA TYR A 274 -15.29 13.16 2.87
C TYR A 274 -16.18 14.26 2.31
N SER A 275 -15.86 14.83 1.14
CA SER A 275 -16.70 15.79 0.42
C SER A 275 -18.03 15.20 -0.08
N ASN A 276 -18.15 13.87 -0.19
CA ASN A 276 -19.40 13.19 -0.56
C ASN A 276 -20.25 12.78 0.64
N LYS A 277 -19.76 12.93 1.87
CA LYS A 277 -20.62 12.81 3.06
C LYS A 277 -21.49 14.06 3.07
N ASN A 278 -22.79 13.89 2.88
CA ASN A 278 -23.85 14.92 2.95
C ASN A 278 -23.96 15.57 4.35
N THR A 279 -22.85 15.90 5.01
CA THR A 279 -22.80 16.79 6.16
C THR A 279 -22.99 18.22 5.67
N LYS A 280 -24.23 18.54 5.30
CA LYS A 280 -24.71 19.92 5.20
C LYS A 280 -24.77 20.51 6.61
N THR A 281 -23.65 20.96 7.16
CA THR A 281 -23.61 21.53 8.52
C THR A 281 -23.12 22.96 8.61
N GLY A 282 -22.86 23.65 7.49
CA GLY A 282 -22.56 25.07 7.50
C GLY A 282 -23.08 25.79 6.26
N SER A 283 -24.05 26.68 6.43
CA SER A 283 -24.32 27.73 5.44
C SER A 283 -23.37 28.88 5.72
N ILE A 284 -22.42 29.13 4.81
CA ILE A 284 -21.47 30.25 4.95
C ILE A 284 -22.12 31.51 4.38
N ALA A 285 -22.01 32.63 5.09
CA ALA A 285 -22.46 33.91 4.57
C ALA A 285 -21.48 34.45 3.52
N LEU A 286 -21.98 35.23 2.57
CA LEU A 286 -21.18 35.84 1.51
C LEU A 286 -20.02 36.70 2.05
N GLU A 287 -20.22 37.31 3.21
CA GLU A 287 -19.30 38.25 3.85
C GLU A 287 -18.11 37.53 4.50
N ASP A 288 -18.28 36.27 4.89
CA ASP A 288 -17.23 35.48 5.55
C ASP A 288 -16.18 34.93 4.59
N ILE A 289 -16.46 34.95 3.27
CA ILE A 289 -15.61 34.34 2.25
C ILE A 289 -14.20 34.95 2.26
N ASP A 290 -14.07 36.26 2.41
CA ASP A 290 -12.77 36.95 2.40
C ASP A 290 -11.94 36.64 3.65
N ASN A 291 -12.61 36.45 4.80
CA ASN A 291 -11.94 36.07 6.04
C ASN A 291 -11.48 34.60 5.97
N LEU A 292 -12.35 33.71 5.49
CA LEU A 292 -12.04 32.29 5.30
C LEU A 292 -10.92 32.08 4.28
N ALA A 293 -10.84 32.92 3.25
CA ALA A 293 -9.76 32.87 2.27
C ALA A 293 -8.37 33.07 2.89
N LYS A 294 -8.27 33.85 3.98
CA LYS A 294 -7.00 34.11 4.67
C LYS A 294 -6.65 33.03 5.67
N THR A 295 -7.63 32.53 6.42
CA THR A 295 -7.41 31.66 7.58
C THR A 295 -7.59 30.17 7.30
N SER A 296 -8.46 29.80 6.36
CA SER A 296 -8.91 28.41 6.18
C SER A 296 -8.71 27.85 4.79
N TYR A 297 -8.55 28.69 3.75
CA TYR A 297 -8.41 28.18 2.39
C TYR A 297 -7.03 27.52 2.17
N PRO A 298 -6.98 26.38 1.46
CA PRO A 298 -5.72 25.83 1.00
C PRO A 298 -5.06 26.79 -0.01
N LEU A 299 -3.74 26.70 -0.15
CA LEU A 299 -2.96 27.62 -0.99
C LEU A 299 -3.50 27.77 -2.42
N CYS A 300 -3.95 26.67 -3.04
CA CYS A 300 -4.52 26.68 -4.38
C CYS A 300 -5.78 27.56 -4.48
N MET A 301 -6.70 27.46 -3.51
CA MET A 301 -7.93 28.26 -3.48
C MET A 301 -7.67 29.68 -3.01
N ARG A 302 -6.70 29.89 -2.12
CA ARG A 302 -6.26 31.22 -1.71
C ARG A 302 -5.68 31.99 -2.90
N GLN A 303 -4.87 31.36 -3.74
CA GLN A 303 -4.34 31.98 -4.96
C GLN A 303 -5.46 32.35 -5.93
N LEU A 304 -6.43 31.46 -6.14
CA LEU A 304 -7.59 31.74 -7.00
C LEU A 304 -8.46 32.86 -6.44
N HIS A 305 -8.64 32.92 -5.13
CA HIS A 305 -9.37 33.99 -4.46
C HIS A 305 -8.65 35.34 -4.60
N SER A 306 -7.35 35.39 -4.35
CA SER A 306 -6.53 36.60 -4.55
C SER A 306 -6.59 37.07 -6.00
N ALA A 307 -6.35 36.18 -6.97
CA ALA A 307 -6.44 36.51 -8.40
C ALA A 307 -7.83 37.01 -8.80
N LEU A 308 -8.89 36.43 -8.25
CA LEU A 308 -10.26 36.88 -8.49
C LEU A 308 -10.50 38.31 -7.96
N ARG A 309 -9.98 38.63 -6.76
CA ARG A 309 -10.12 39.96 -6.15
C ARG A 309 -9.22 41.02 -6.79
N GLU A 310 -8.09 40.64 -7.38
CA GLU A 310 -7.16 41.53 -8.08
C GLU A 310 -7.58 41.79 -9.54
N ASP A 311 -7.83 40.72 -10.31
CA ASP A 311 -8.12 40.83 -11.75
C ASP A 311 -9.60 41.08 -12.05
N HIS A 312 -10.46 40.95 -11.04
CA HIS A 312 -11.92 40.97 -11.12
C HIS A 312 -12.48 39.97 -12.16
N HIS A 313 -11.70 38.91 -12.45
CA HIS A 313 -12.02 37.87 -13.42
C HIS A 313 -11.19 36.62 -13.17
N LEU A 314 -11.68 35.46 -13.58
CA LEU A 314 -10.91 34.22 -13.62
C LEU A 314 -11.08 33.54 -14.97
N LYS A 315 -10.04 32.85 -15.45
CA LYS A 315 -10.11 31.98 -16.64
C LYS A 315 -11.05 30.79 -16.41
N HIS A 316 -11.45 30.12 -17.49
CA HIS A 316 -12.46 29.05 -17.45
C HIS A 316 -12.16 27.95 -16.41
N GLY A 317 -10.93 27.41 -16.40
CA GLY A 317 -10.52 26.39 -15.42
C GLY A 317 -10.56 26.90 -13.97
N GLY A 318 -10.10 28.13 -13.73
CA GLY A 318 -10.14 28.76 -12.40
C GLY A 318 -11.57 28.97 -11.91
N ARG A 319 -12.49 29.39 -12.78
CA ARG A 319 -13.92 29.53 -12.44
C ARG A 319 -14.56 28.19 -12.09
N GLN A 320 -14.24 27.12 -12.82
CA GLN A 320 -14.75 25.79 -12.49
C GLN A 320 -14.20 25.29 -11.15
N GLN A 321 -12.88 25.32 -10.97
CA GLN A 321 -12.22 24.85 -9.75
C GLN A 321 -12.70 25.61 -8.51
N TYR A 322 -12.64 26.95 -8.56
CA TYR A 322 -13.07 27.79 -7.44
C TYR A 322 -14.59 27.75 -7.24
N GLY A 323 -15.37 27.72 -8.31
CA GLY A 323 -16.84 27.65 -8.27
C GLY A 323 -17.36 26.35 -7.64
N LEU A 324 -16.71 25.22 -7.91
CA LEU A 324 -17.04 23.94 -7.27
C LEU A 324 -16.57 23.89 -5.81
N PHE A 325 -15.44 24.52 -5.49
CA PHE A 325 -14.94 24.64 -4.12
C PHE A 325 -15.89 25.44 -3.22
N ILE A 326 -16.32 26.64 -3.63
CA ILE A 326 -17.26 27.47 -2.85
C ILE A 326 -18.64 26.81 -2.71
N LYS A 327 -19.05 26.01 -3.70
CA LYS A 327 -20.23 25.15 -3.60
C LYS A 327 -20.04 24.07 -2.53
N GLY A 328 -18.87 23.44 -2.49
CA GLY A 328 -18.50 22.47 -1.45
C GLY A 328 -18.45 23.07 -0.04
N LEU A 329 -18.15 24.37 0.07
CA LEU A 329 -18.21 25.12 1.32
C LEU A 329 -19.65 25.39 1.80
N GLY A 330 -20.67 25.14 0.96
CA GLY A 330 -22.08 25.30 1.34
C GLY A 330 -22.74 26.59 0.86
N LEU A 331 -22.13 27.36 -0.06
CA LEU A 331 -22.81 28.49 -0.69
C LEU A 331 -24.03 28.01 -1.49
N THR A 332 -25.14 28.73 -1.38
CA THR A 332 -26.30 28.49 -2.24
C THR A 332 -26.03 29.01 -3.66
N MET A 333 -26.78 28.51 -4.63
CA MET A 333 -26.69 28.97 -6.01
C MET A 333 -26.94 30.48 -6.14
N GLU A 334 -27.90 31.02 -5.36
CA GLU A 334 -28.23 32.44 -5.36
C GLU A 334 -27.08 33.28 -4.79
N GLN A 335 -26.46 32.81 -3.70
CA GLN A 335 -25.27 33.43 -3.14
C GLN A 335 -24.10 33.36 -4.12
N ALA A 336 -23.87 32.24 -4.79
CA ALA A 336 -22.82 32.10 -5.79
C ALA A 336 -23.04 33.05 -6.98
N LEU A 337 -24.26 33.15 -7.51
CA LEU A 337 -24.58 34.11 -8.57
C LEU A 337 -24.33 35.55 -8.11
N LYS A 338 -24.74 35.91 -6.89
CA LYS A 338 -24.49 37.22 -6.31
C LYS A 338 -22.99 37.50 -6.15
N PHE A 339 -22.22 36.53 -5.65
CA PHE A 339 -20.77 36.60 -5.49
C PHE A 339 -20.07 36.90 -6.82
N TRP A 340 -20.30 36.05 -7.83
CA TRP A 340 -19.66 36.18 -9.13
C TRP A 340 -20.09 37.45 -9.86
N ARG A 341 -21.38 37.84 -9.74
CA ARG A 341 -21.88 39.08 -10.33
C ARG A 341 -21.22 40.29 -9.69
N MET A 342 -21.18 40.37 -8.36
CA MET A 342 -20.54 41.48 -7.65
C MET A 342 -19.08 41.67 -8.04
N GLU A 343 -18.33 40.58 -8.22
CA GLU A 343 -16.92 40.67 -8.55
C GLU A 343 -16.68 40.97 -10.04
N PHE A 344 -17.37 40.28 -10.95
CA PHE A 344 -17.18 40.49 -12.39
C PHE A 344 -17.74 41.84 -12.85
N SER A 345 -18.77 42.36 -12.17
CA SER A 345 -19.33 43.68 -12.47
C SER A 345 -18.33 44.84 -12.32
N LYS A 346 -17.21 44.64 -11.62
CA LYS A 346 -16.12 45.64 -11.55
C LYS A 346 -15.37 45.80 -12.88
N LYS A 347 -15.47 44.83 -13.80
CA LYS A 347 -14.73 44.79 -15.07
C LYS A 347 -15.61 44.59 -16.30
N MET A 348 -16.85 44.12 -16.11
CA MET A 348 -17.81 43.92 -17.21
C MET A 348 -19.20 44.36 -16.80
N ASP A 349 -20.05 44.65 -17.78
CA ASP A 349 -21.44 45.01 -17.52
C ASP A 349 -22.28 43.82 -17.01
N GLY A 350 -23.31 44.13 -16.21
CA GLY A 350 -24.19 43.13 -15.60
C GLY A 350 -24.94 42.27 -16.63
N ASP A 351 -25.33 42.84 -17.77
CA ASP A 351 -26.03 42.09 -18.82
C ASP A 351 -25.09 41.13 -19.56
N LYS A 352 -23.81 41.51 -19.68
CA LYS A 352 -22.77 40.64 -20.24
C LYS A 352 -22.47 39.47 -19.30
N PHE A 353 -22.48 39.72 -17.98
CA PHE A 353 -22.36 38.66 -16.98
C PHE A 353 -23.48 37.63 -17.11
N GLU A 354 -24.72 38.08 -17.16
CA GLU A 354 -25.90 37.20 -17.19
C GLU A 354 -25.90 36.30 -18.43
N LYS A 355 -25.58 36.87 -19.61
CA LYS A 355 -25.52 36.12 -20.88
C LYS A 355 -24.39 35.11 -20.94
N GLN A 356 -23.22 35.42 -20.38
CA GLN A 356 -22.00 34.63 -20.60
C GLN A 356 -21.66 33.67 -19.44
N TYR A 357 -22.07 33.96 -18.21
CA TYR A 357 -21.57 33.27 -17.02
C TYR A 357 -22.67 32.66 -16.14
N ALA A 358 -23.87 33.25 -16.09
CA ALA A 358 -24.94 32.76 -15.21
C ALA A 358 -25.35 31.32 -15.53
N TYR A 359 -25.44 30.96 -16.81
CA TYR A 359 -25.73 29.59 -17.26
C TYR A 359 -24.71 28.57 -16.73
N ASN A 360 -23.41 28.87 -16.82
CA ASN A 360 -22.37 27.95 -16.36
C ASN A 360 -22.43 27.74 -14.83
N ILE A 361 -22.72 28.80 -14.08
CA ILE A 361 -22.89 28.72 -12.63
C ILE A 361 -24.10 27.86 -12.28
N ARG A 362 -25.26 28.06 -12.91
CA ARG A 362 -26.46 27.22 -12.70
C ARG A 362 -26.24 25.75 -13.06
N HIS A 363 -25.52 25.50 -14.15
CA HIS A 363 -25.11 24.16 -14.57
C HIS A 363 -24.23 23.46 -13.52
N ASN A 364 -23.27 24.17 -12.89
CA ASN A 364 -22.42 23.60 -11.85
C ASN A 364 -23.21 23.17 -10.60
N PHE A 365 -24.35 23.82 -10.31
CA PHE A 365 -25.27 23.47 -9.23
C PHE A 365 -26.34 22.43 -9.64
N GLY A 366 -26.30 21.92 -10.89
CA GLY A 366 -27.17 20.84 -11.37
C GLY A 366 -28.60 21.25 -11.72
N LYS A 367 -28.91 22.56 -11.81
CA LYS A 367 -30.25 23.05 -12.17
C LYS A 367 -30.49 23.16 -13.69
N GLU A 368 -29.45 23.03 -14.52
CA GLU A 368 -29.52 23.10 -15.99
C GLU A 368 -28.68 21.96 -16.63
N GLY A 369 -29.06 21.47 -17.82
CA GLY A 369 -28.37 20.38 -18.52
C GLY A 369 -28.74 18.95 -18.04
N LYS A 370 -27.79 17.98 -18.11
CA LYS A 370 -27.98 16.56 -17.69
C LYS A 370 -28.26 16.36 -16.18
N ARG A 371 -28.46 17.44 -15.40
CA ARG A 371 -28.68 17.42 -13.94
C ARG A 371 -27.57 16.70 -13.15
N VAL A 372 -26.33 16.74 -13.64
CA VAL A 372 -25.19 16.16 -12.94
C VAL A 372 -24.68 17.15 -11.90
N ASN A 373 -24.75 16.75 -10.63
CA ASN A 373 -24.25 17.54 -9.52
C ASN A 373 -22.73 17.37 -9.42
N TYR A 374 -21.95 18.25 -10.08
CA TYR A 374 -20.48 18.15 -10.09
C TYR A 374 -19.90 18.25 -8.67
N THR A 375 -19.05 17.28 -8.31
CA THR A 375 -18.33 17.27 -7.03
C THR A 375 -17.18 18.27 -7.05
N PRO A 376 -16.81 18.87 -5.89
CA PRO A 376 -15.57 19.61 -5.76
C PRO A 376 -14.39 18.77 -6.23
N ILE A 377 -13.46 19.39 -6.96
CA ILE A 377 -12.24 18.72 -7.43
C ILE A 377 -11.44 18.33 -6.19
N ALA A 378 -11.18 17.03 -6.02
CA ALA A 378 -10.28 16.53 -4.98
C ALA A 378 -8.88 17.11 -5.21
N ALA A 379 -8.29 17.66 -4.14
CA ALA A 379 -6.95 18.23 -4.16
C ALA A 379 -5.87 17.15 -4.29
#